data_AF-A0A0G0MV92-F1
#
_entry.id   AF-A0A0G0MV92-F1
#
_cell.length_a   1.000
_cell.length_b   1.000
_cell.length_c   1.000
_cell.angle_alpha   90.00
_cell.angle_beta   90.00
_cell.angle_gamma   90.00
#
_symmetry.space_group_name_H-M   'P 1'
#
loop_
_entity.id
_entity.type
_entity.pdbx_description
1 polymer ?
#
loop_
_entity_poly.entity_id
_entity_poly.type
_entity_poly.pdbx_seq_one_letter_code
_entity_poly.pdbx_strand_id
1 'polypeptide(L)' 'MRSILSISLPEAQKKDIEKRAKKANQTTSSYIIRVMNLEKSLISEEELVKMAAQAEKDYKSGKTKKLASLKDLIS' A
#
# COMPACT_ATOMS: atom_id res chain seq x y z
N MET A 1 -17.53 17.47 14.60
CA MET A 1 -17.91 18.38 13.49
C MET A 1 -17.56 17.72 12.17
N ARG A 2 -18.42 17.81 11.14
CA ARG A 2 -18.11 17.34 9.79
C ARG A 2 -17.78 18.56 8.92
N SER A 3 -16.71 18.49 8.14
CA SER A 3 -16.35 19.49 7.14
C SER A 3 -16.67 18.98 5.73
N ILE A 4 -17.02 19.89 4.83
CA ILE A 4 -17.29 19.59 3.42
C ILE A 4 -16.02 19.92 2.63
N LEU A 5 -15.57 18.97 1.81
CA LEU A 5 -14.45 19.14 0.89
C LEU A 5 -14.98 19.19 -0.55
N SER A 6 -14.77 20.32 -1.22
CA SER A 6 -15.06 20.49 -2.66
C SER A 6 -13.74 20.55 -3.42
N ILE A 7 -13.61 19.77 -4.49
CA ILE A 7 -12.38 19.67 -5.28
C ILE A 7 -12.72 19.80 -6.76
N SER A 8 -12.04 20.70 -7.46
CA SER A 8 -12.12 20.82 -8.92
C SER A 8 -11.16 19.82 -9.56
N LEU A 9 -11.66 18.98 -10.46
CA LEU A 9 -10.87 17.97 -11.16
C LEU A 9 -11.18 17.98 -12.67
N PRO A 10 -10.20 17.70 -13.54
CA PRO A 10 -10.46 17.37 -14.94
C PRO A 10 -11.48 16.23 -15.07
N GLU A 11 -12.35 16.30 -16.07
CA GLU A 11 -13.45 15.33 -16.24
C GLU A 11 -12.94 13.89 -16.37
N ALA A 12 -11.84 13.68 -17.09
CA ALA A 12 -11.23 12.36 -17.25
C ALA A 12 -10.79 11.77 -15.90
N GLN A 13 -10.16 12.58 -15.04
CA GLN A 13 -9.71 12.13 -13.72
C GLN A 13 -10.89 11.83 -12.80
N LYS A 14 -11.96 12.64 -12.84
CA LYS A 14 -13.19 12.37 -12.09
C LYS A 14 -13.79 11.01 -12.46
N LYS A 15 -13.94 10.73 -13.76
CA LYS A 15 -14.48 9.45 -14.27
C LYS A 15 -13.63 8.26 -13.83
N ASP A 16 -12.31 8.41 -13.84
CA ASP A 16 -11.40 7.35 -13.40
C ASP A 16 -11.53 7.06 -11.89
N ILE A 17 -11.64 8.09 -11.06
CA ILE A 17 -11.85 7.92 -9.62
C ILE A 17 -13.19 7.22 -9.36
N GLU A 18 -14.26 7.65 -10.02
CA GLU A 18 -15.60 7.02 -9.89
C GLU A 18 -15.58 5.54 -10.32
N LYS A 19 -14.89 5.22 -11.41
CA LYS A 19 -14.74 3.83 -11.89
C LYS A 19 -13.98 2.97 -10.87
N ARG A 20 -12.90 3.50 -10.28
CA ARG A 20 -12.12 2.78 -9.25
C ARG A 20 -12.91 2.61 -7.94
N ALA A 21 -13.67 3.63 -7.53
CA ALA A 21 -14.56 3.55 -6.39
C ALA A 21 -15.63 2.47 -6.58
N LYS A 22 -16.27 2.43 -7.75
CA LYS A 22 -17.22 1.37 -8.12
C LYS A 22 -16.59 -0.02 -8.09
N LYS A 23 -15.39 -0.18 -8.65
CA LYS A 23 -14.66 -1.47 -8.62
C LYS A 23 -14.35 -1.93 -7.19
N ALA A 24 -14.12 -0.99 -6.27
CA ALA A 24 -13.91 -1.27 -4.86
C ALA A 24 -15.21 -1.47 -4.05
N ASN A 25 -16.39 -1.41 -4.69
CA ASN A 25 -17.69 -1.40 -4.03
C ASN A 25 -17.83 -0.28 -2.98
N GLN A 26 -17.33 0.92 -3.30
CA GLN A 26 -17.34 2.09 -2.42
C GLN A 26 -17.94 3.32 -3.12
N THR A 27 -18.48 4.25 -2.33
CA THR A 27 -18.77 5.60 -2.80
C THR A 27 -17.47 6.35 -3.07
N THR A 28 -17.49 7.36 -3.95
CA THR A 28 -16.32 8.16 -4.30
C THR A 28 -15.66 8.79 -3.08
N SER A 29 -16.44 9.34 -2.14
CA SER A 29 -15.94 9.93 -0.90
C SER A 29 -15.26 8.90 0.01
N SER A 30 -15.90 7.74 0.23
CA SER A 30 -15.32 6.66 1.03
C SER A 30 -14.06 6.08 0.40
N TYR A 31 -14.03 5.99 -0.93
CA TYR A 31 -12.86 5.55 -1.67
C TYR A 31 -11.68 6.52 -1.49
N ILE A 32 -11.90 7.82 -1.64
CA ILE A 32 -10.86 8.84 -1.43
C ILE A 32 -10.33 8.77 0.01
N ILE A 33 -11.21 8.73 1.01
CA ILE A 33 -10.79 8.62 2.42
C ILE A 33 -9.97 7.34 2.66
N ARG A 34 -10.40 6.21 2.09
CA ARG A 34 -9.66 4.95 2.20
C ARG A 34 -8.27 5.07 1.60
N VAL A 35 -8.14 5.65 0.41
CA VAL A 35 -6.84 5.82 -0.27
C VAL A 35 -5.91 6.72 0.56
N MET A 36 -6.41 7.84 1.08
CA MET A 36 -5.63 8.73 1.96
C MET A 36 -5.16 8.03 3.25
N ASN A 37 -5.97 7.13 3.80
CA ASN A 37 -5.58 6.36 4.98
C ASN A 37 -4.58 5.25 4.63
N LEU A 38 -4.72 4.63 3.46
CA LEU A 38 -3.75 3.65 2.97
C LEU A 38 -2.38 4.30 2.79
N GLU A 39 -2.32 5.47 2.16
CA GLU A 39 -1.08 6.23 1.97
C GLU A 39 -0.31 6.43 3.28
N LYS A 40 -1.00 6.72 4.39
CA LYS A 40 -0.38 6.85 5.72
C LYS A 40 0.19 5.54 6.27
N SER A 41 -0.32 4.40 5.81
CA SER A 41 0.08 3.06 6.25
C SER A 41 1.07 2.38 5.29
N LEU A 42 1.30 2.96 4.10
CA LEU A 42 2.28 2.44 3.16
C LEU A 42 3.68 2.73 3.70
N ILE A 43 4.54 1.72 3.65
CA ILE A 43 5.97 1.86 3.93
C ILE A 43 6.54 2.87 2.93
N SER A 44 7.37 3.81 3.43
CA SER A 44 8.03 4.78 2.56
C SER A 44 9.02 4.09 1.62
N GLU A 45 9.27 4.69 0.45
CA GLU A 45 10.24 4.13 -0.50
C GLU A 45 11.63 3.99 0.13
N GLU A 46 12.04 4.97 0.93
CA GLU A 46 13.32 4.98 1.63
C GLU A 46 13.43 3.84 2.65
N GLU A 47 12.36 3.56 3.40
CA GLU A 47 12.31 2.42 4.32
C GLU A 47 12.36 1.10 3.56
N LEU A 48 11.64 0.99 2.44
CA LEU A 48 11.63 -0.21 1.61
C LEU A 48 13.04 -0.53 1.07
N VAL A 49 13.75 0.49 0.57
CA VAL A 49 15.13 0.36 0.08
C VAL A 49 16.08 -0.06 1.22
N LYS A 50 15.94 0.55 2.41
CA LYS A 50 16.73 0.16 3.59
C LYS A 50 16.49 -1.29 4.01
N MET A 51 15.22 -1.72 4.03
CA MET A 51 14.86 -3.10 4.35
C MET A 51 15.45 -4.09 3.34
N ALA A 52 15.38 -3.77 2.04
CA ALA A 52 15.95 -4.61 0.99
C ALA A 52 17.48 -4.73 1.12
N ALA A 53 18.18 -3.60 1.32
CA ALA A 53 19.62 -3.59 1.50
C ALA A 53 20.07 -4.37 2.75
N GLN A 54 19.29 -4.27 3.84
CA GLN A 54 19.54 -5.02 5.06
C GLN A 54 19.32 -6.53 4.83
N ALA A 55 18.23 -6.91 4.16
CA ALA A 55 17.95 -8.31 3.82
C ALA A 55 19.06 -8.93 2.95
N GLU A 56 19.61 -8.20 1.98
CA GLU A 56 20.77 -8.66 1.20
C GLU A 56 22.01 -8.88 2.07
N LYS A 57 22.27 -7.97 3.01
CA LYS A 57 23.39 -8.10 3.96
C LYS A 57 23.22 -9.32 4.87
N ASP A 58 22.02 -9.54 5.38
CA ASP A 58 21.70 -10.68 6.25
C ASP A 58 21.81 -12.00 5.48
N TYR A 59 21.38 -12.03 4.22
CA TYR A 59 21.59 -13.16 3.33
C TYR A 59 23.08 -13.47 3.14
N LYS A 60 23.89 -12.46 2.77
CA LYS A 60 25.33 -12.62 2.53
C LYS A 60 26.10 -13.01 3.80
N SER A 61 25.68 -12.52 4.97
CA SER A 61 26.31 -12.82 6.26
C SER A 61 25.84 -14.13 6.90
N GLY A 62 24.97 -14.89 6.22
CA GLY A 62 24.48 -16.18 6.69
C GLY A 62 23.48 -16.08 7.84
N LYS A 63 22.92 -14.88 8.10
CA LYS A 63 21.81 -14.67 9.06
C LYS A 63 20.47 -15.10 8.48
N THR A 64 20.45 -16.26 7.84
CA THR A 64 19.26 -16.84 7.20
C THR A 64 19.03 -18.25 7.69
N LYS A 65 17.75 -18.63 7.78
CA LYS A 65 17.36 -20.00 8.11
C LYS A 65 17.06 -20.73 6.81
N LYS A 66 17.86 -21.75 6.50
CA LYS A 66 17.55 -22.65 5.38
C LYS A 66 16.41 -23.57 5.82
N LEU A 67 15.27 -23.45 5.14
CA LEU A 67 14.12 -24.32 5.35
C LEU A 67 14.20 -25.51 4.38
N ALA A 68 13.79 -26.69 4.83
CA ALA A 68 13.80 -27.90 3.99
C ALA A 68 12.60 -27.92 3.03
N SER A 69 11.49 -27.30 3.42
CA SER A 69 10.27 -27.19 2.65
C SER A 69 9.46 -25.93 3.01
N LEU A 70 8.48 -25.59 2.18
CA LEU A 70 7.53 -24.51 2.49
C LEU A 70 6.70 -24.75 3.76
N LYS A 71 6.52 -26.01 4.18
CA LYS A 71 5.81 -26.36 5.41
C LYS A 71 6.52 -25.82 6.65
N ASP A 72 7.85 -25.71 6.59
CA ASP A 72 8.69 -25.27 7.70
C ASP A 72 8.69 -23.74 7.89
N LEU A 73 7.95 -23.01 7.04
CA LEU A 73 7.83 -21.54 7.12
C LEU A 73 6.83 -21.07 8.18
N ILE A 74 5.81 -21.89 8.46
CA ILE A 74 4.67 -21.55 9.33
C ILE A 74 4.74 -22.29 10.68
N SER A 75 5.75 -23.17 10.83
CA SER A 75 5.99 -23.97 12.04
C SER A 75 6.96 -23.28 12.98
#